data_AF-A0A060CF00-F1
#
_entry.id   AF-A0A060CF00-F1
#
_cell.length_a   1.000
_cell.length_b   1.000
_cell.length_c   1.000
_cell.angle_alpha   90.00
_cell.angle_beta   90.00
_cell.angle_gamma   90.00
#
_symmetry.space_group_name_H-M   'P 1'
#
loop_
_entity.id
_entity.type
_entity.pdbx_description
1 polymer ?
#
loop_
_entity_poly.entity_id
_entity_poly.type
_entity_poly.pdbx_seq_one_letter_code
_entity_poly.pdbx_strand_id
1 'polypeptide(L)'
;MGSPPDAFSPNGQDWAFPPPNTHTHQKDGYQLFRASIEKIVRFGGALRIDHVMRLFRLFWIPDGLSATDGVYVKDNARELLHILALESVRSKNIIVGEDLGTVTDEMR
;
A
#
# COMPACT_ATOMS: atom_id res chain seq x y z
N MET A 1 -4.18 11.02 1.55
CA MET A 1 -4.47 9.74 2.24
C MET A 1 -3.68 9.67 3.52
N GLY A 2 -4.10 8.81 4.46
CA GLY A 2 -3.63 8.89 5.83
C GLY A 2 -3.99 7.69 6.69
N SER A 3 -4.33 7.94 7.96
CA SER A 3 -4.83 6.95 8.91
C SER A 3 -6.06 7.48 9.67
N PRO A 4 -6.99 6.61 10.08
CA PRO A 4 -8.07 7.02 10.95
C PRO A 4 -7.54 7.47 12.33
N PRO A 5 -8.37 8.15 13.13
CA PRO A 5 -8.12 8.37 14.55
C PRO A 5 -7.74 7.11 15.32
N ASP A 6 -6.76 7.23 16.19
CA ASP A 6 -6.36 6.17 17.13
C ASP A 6 -5.93 6.76 18.49
N ALA A 7 -5.49 5.88 19.40
CA ALA A 7 -5.10 6.26 20.76
C ALA A 7 -3.87 7.20 20.83
N PHE A 8 -3.00 7.19 19.82
CA PHE A 8 -1.80 8.03 19.75
C PHE A 8 -2.03 9.29 18.92
N SER A 9 -2.93 9.23 17.94
CA SER A 9 -3.33 10.32 17.05
C SER A 9 -4.87 10.48 17.06
N PRO A 10 -5.44 11.19 18.06
CA PRO A 10 -6.90 11.29 18.22
C PRO A 10 -7.64 11.95 17.06
N ASN A 11 -6.93 12.72 16.23
CA ASN A 11 -7.49 13.36 15.03
C ASN A 11 -7.19 12.59 13.75
N GLY A 12 -6.57 11.41 13.85
CA GLY A 12 -5.99 10.69 12.72
C GLY A 12 -4.76 11.38 12.17
N GLN A 13 -4.32 10.96 10.98
CA GLN A 13 -3.19 11.55 10.29
C GLN A 13 -3.54 11.75 8.82
N ASP A 14 -3.14 12.89 8.25
CA ASP A 14 -3.11 13.10 6.82
C ASP A 14 -1.65 13.14 6.36
N TRP A 15 -1.27 12.19 5.50
CA TRP A 15 0.09 12.09 4.97
C TRP A 15 0.26 12.88 3.66
N ALA A 16 -0.79 13.56 3.19
CA ALA A 16 -0.77 14.42 2.01
C ALA A 16 -0.32 13.75 0.69
N PHE A 17 -0.29 12.41 0.65
CA PHE A 17 -0.08 11.66 -0.59
C PHE A 17 -1.41 11.46 -1.34
N PRO A 18 -1.44 11.58 -2.68
CA PRO A 18 -2.59 11.15 -3.46
C PRO A 18 -2.64 9.61 -3.55
N PRO A 19 -3.83 9.00 -3.50
CA PRO A 19 -3.96 7.57 -3.69
C PRO A 19 -3.73 7.15 -5.14
N PRO A 20 -3.13 5.96 -5.37
CA PRO A 20 -3.07 5.38 -6.70
C PRO A 20 -4.46 5.12 -7.28
N ASN A 21 -4.60 5.31 -8.60
CA ASN A 21 -5.83 4.98 -9.32
C ASN A 21 -5.84 3.49 -9.68
N THR A 22 -6.59 2.69 -8.92
CA THR A 22 -6.71 1.23 -9.12
C THR A 22 -7.21 0.85 -10.52
N HIS A 23 -8.12 1.63 -11.11
CA HIS A 23 -8.63 1.33 -12.45
C HIS A 23 -7.54 1.51 -13.52
N THR A 24 -6.74 2.56 -13.41
CA THR A 24 -5.60 2.79 -14.31
C THR A 24 -4.56 1.67 -14.16
N HIS A 25 -4.20 1.31 -12.93
CA HIS A 25 -3.28 0.19 -12.67
C HIS A 25 -3.77 -1.13 -13.28
N GLN A 26 -5.06 -1.46 -13.17
CA GLN A 26 -5.59 -2.66 -13.80
C GLN A 26 -5.53 -2.59 -15.32
N LYS A 27 -5.91 -1.44 -15.90
CA LYS A 27 -5.94 -1.23 -17.35
C LYS A 27 -4.55 -1.30 -17.99
N ASP A 28 -3.52 -0.84 -17.28
CA ASP A 28 -2.13 -0.84 -17.78
C ASP A 28 -1.32 -2.09 -17.37
N GLY A 29 -1.93 -3.05 -16.67
CA GLY A 29 -1.25 -4.26 -16.23
C GLY A 29 -0.24 -4.01 -15.09
N TYR A 30 -0.54 -3.04 -14.23
CA TYR A 30 0.22 -2.63 -13.04
C TYR A 30 1.63 -2.14 -13.38
N GLN A 31 1.78 -1.43 -14.49
CA GLN A 31 3.08 -1.07 -15.05
C GLN A 31 3.93 -0.27 -14.05
N LEU A 32 3.34 0.74 -13.40
CA LEU A 32 4.04 1.58 -12.44
C LEU A 32 4.48 0.79 -11.19
N PHE A 33 3.61 -0.07 -10.67
CA PHE A 33 3.90 -0.88 -9.48
C PHE A 33 5.06 -1.84 -9.73
N ARG A 34 5.01 -2.57 -10.85
CA ARG A 34 6.08 -3.48 -11.29
C ARG A 34 7.41 -2.76 -11.49
N ALA A 35 7.40 -1.66 -12.25
CA ALA A 35 8.59 -0.88 -12.53
C ALA A 35 9.23 -0.28 -11.26
N SER A 36 8.42 0.04 -10.25
CA SER A 36 8.90 0.54 -8.96
C SER A 36 9.63 -0.55 -8.18
N ILE A 37 9.04 -1.75 -8.09
CA ILE A 37 9.68 -2.91 -7.45
C ILE A 37 10.98 -3.26 -8.17
N GLU A 38 10.95 -3.44 -9.50
CA GLU A 38 12.11 -3.79 -10.33
C GLU A 38 13.29 -2.82 -10.16
N LYS A 39 13.01 -1.52 -10.01
CA LYS A 39 14.04 -0.50 -9.77
C LYS A 39 14.66 -0.61 -8.38
N ILE A 40 13.86 -0.87 -7.35
CA ILE A 40 14.34 -0.93 -5.96
C ILE A 40 15.16 -2.22 -5.74
N VAL A 41 14.66 -3.37 -6.19
CA VAL A 41 15.29 -4.68 -5.95
C VAL A 41 16.55 -4.90 -6.78
N ARG A 42 16.85 -4.04 -7.76
CA ARG A 42 18.03 -4.14 -8.64
C ARG A 42 19.35 -4.16 -7.86
N PHE A 43 19.43 -3.44 -6.76
CA PHE A 43 20.68 -3.24 -6.01
C PHE A 43 20.62 -3.79 -4.57
N GLY A 44 19.50 -4.40 -4.18
CA GLY A 44 19.27 -4.92 -2.83
C GLY A 44 19.18 -6.45 -2.78
N GLY A 45 19.13 -6.99 -1.56
CA GLY A 45 18.71 -8.38 -1.27
C GLY A 45 17.37 -8.47 -0.54
N ALA A 46 16.78 -7.34 -0.18
CA ALA A 46 15.46 -7.25 0.44
C ALA A 46 14.76 -5.94 0.09
N LEU A 47 13.43 -5.97 0.05
CA LEU A 47 12.53 -4.82 -0.06
C LEU A 47 11.61 -4.78 1.15
N ARG A 48 11.66 -3.68 1.91
CA ARG A 48 10.65 -3.35 2.91
C ARG A 48 9.53 -2.55 2.25
N ILE A 49 8.29 -3.02 2.35
CA ILE A 49 7.10 -2.25 1.96
C ILE A 49 6.54 -1.58 3.20
N ASP A 50 6.63 -0.26 3.21
CA ASP A 50 5.99 0.57 4.21
C ASP A 50 4.46 0.49 4.06
N HIS A 51 3.75 0.38 5.19
CA HIS A 51 2.30 0.27 5.24
C HIS A 51 1.75 -0.82 4.31
N VAL A 52 2.13 -2.09 4.54
CA VAL A 52 1.81 -3.21 3.62
C VAL A 52 0.31 -3.42 3.41
N MET A 53 -0.51 -2.95 4.36
CA MET A 53 -1.97 -2.91 4.25
C MET A 53 -2.45 -2.16 3.00
N ARG A 54 -1.63 -1.27 2.41
CA ARG A 54 -1.87 -0.59 1.12
C ARG A 54 -2.33 -1.55 0.03
N LEU A 55 -1.80 -2.77 0.02
CA LEU A 55 -2.12 -3.79 -0.98
C LEU A 55 -3.60 -4.21 -0.88
N PHE A 56 -4.22 -4.09 0.30
CA PHE A 56 -5.60 -4.48 0.57
C PHE A 56 -6.55 -3.30 0.57
N ARG A 57 -6.17 -2.21 1.23
CA ARG A 57 -6.97 -1.00 1.34
C ARG A 57 -6.12 0.20 1.74
N LEU A 58 -6.65 1.39 1.55
CA LEU A 58 -6.10 2.62 2.10
C LEU A 58 -7.17 3.46 2.75
N PHE A 59 -6.77 4.25 3.73
CA PHE A 59 -7.61 5.28 4.29
C PHE A 59 -7.50 6.56 3.46
N TRP A 60 -8.56 6.85 2.70
CA TRP A 60 -8.67 8.02 1.84
C TRP A 60 -9.31 9.16 2.61
N ILE A 61 -8.77 10.36 2.42
CA ILE A 61 -9.30 11.59 3.00
C ILE A 61 -9.70 12.46 1.80
N PRO A 62 -10.97 12.85 1.67
CA PRO A 62 -11.37 13.77 0.61
C PRO A 62 -10.67 15.13 0.76
N ASP A 63 -10.37 15.77 -0.38
CA ASP A 63 -9.68 17.05 -0.39
C ASP A 63 -10.45 18.11 0.43
N GLY A 64 -9.73 18.84 1.28
CA GLY A 64 -10.29 19.89 2.14
C GLY A 64 -11.00 19.38 3.39
N LEU A 65 -11.08 18.07 3.61
CA LEU A 65 -11.60 17.47 4.84
C LEU A 65 -10.48 16.99 5.76
N SER A 66 -10.87 16.63 6.98
CA SER A 66 -9.93 16.13 8.00
C SER A 66 -9.85 14.60 7.98
N ALA A 67 -8.84 14.03 8.63
CA ALA A 67 -8.69 12.58 8.72
C ALA A 67 -9.85 11.88 9.48
N THR A 68 -10.65 12.61 10.27
CA THR A 68 -11.87 12.05 10.88
C THR A 68 -12.98 11.76 9.86
N ASP A 69 -12.92 12.39 8.68
CA ASP A 69 -13.90 12.25 7.60
C ASP A 69 -13.47 11.22 6.54
N GLY A 70 -12.32 10.57 6.76
CA GLY A 70 -11.77 9.60 5.83
C GLY A 70 -12.47 8.24 5.87
N VAL A 71 -12.22 7.43 4.85
CA VAL A 71 -12.80 6.09 4.70
C VAL A 71 -11.79 5.11 4.14
N TYR A 72 -11.92 3.84 4.52
CA TYR A 72 -11.15 2.78 3.88
C TYR A 72 -11.70 2.47 2.49
N VAL A 73 -10.85 2.62 1.47
CA VAL A 73 -11.10 2.22 0.08
C VAL A 73 -10.29 0.97 -0.21
N LYS A 74 -10.97 -0.10 -0.66
CA LYS A 74 -10.34 -1.38 -0.99
C LYS A 74 -9.55 -1.31 -2.30
N ASP A 75 -8.50 -2.12 -2.38
CA ASP A 75 -7.72 -2.35 -3.59
C ASP A 75 -7.73 -3.85 -3.97
N ASN A 76 -7.08 -4.21 -5.08
CA ASN A 76 -7.00 -5.60 -5.56
C ASN A 76 -5.78 -6.33 -4.98
N ALA A 77 -5.88 -6.71 -3.69
CA ALA A 77 -4.79 -7.38 -2.95
C ALA A 77 -4.24 -8.61 -3.66
N ARG A 78 -5.11 -9.45 -4.22
CA ARG A 78 -4.70 -10.70 -4.86
C ARG A 78 -3.73 -10.42 -6.01
N GLU A 79 -4.05 -9.49 -6.89
CA GLU A 79 -3.21 -9.16 -8.04
C GLU A 79 -1.90 -8.50 -7.61
N LEU A 80 -1.97 -7.56 -6.65
CA LEU A 80 -0.78 -6.88 -6.13
C LEU A 80 0.18 -7.85 -5.41
N LEU A 81 -0.34 -8.78 -4.60
CA LEU A 81 0.45 -9.82 -3.93
C LEU A 81 1.07 -10.80 -4.92
N HIS A 82 0.33 -11.21 -5.97
CA HIS A 82 0.89 -12.07 -7.02
C HIS A 82 2.06 -11.40 -7.74
N ILE A 83 1.94 -10.10 -8.06
CA ILE A 83 3.03 -9.34 -8.67
C ILE A 83 4.23 -9.27 -7.72
N LEU A 84 4.00 -8.95 -6.45
CA LEU A 84 5.05 -8.83 -5.45
C LEU A 84 5.80 -10.16 -5.23
N ALA A 85 5.07 -11.27 -5.14
CA ALA A 85 5.64 -12.61 -5.05
C ALA A 85 6.45 -12.98 -6.31
N LEU A 86 5.93 -12.67 -7.50
CA LEU A 86 6.65 -12.91 -8.75
C LEU A 86 7.97 -12.13 -8.81
N GLU A 87 7.93 -10.83 -8.50
CA GLU A 87 9.14 -9.99 -8.55
C GLU A 87 10.14 -10.36 -7.45
N SER A 88 9.69 -10.79 -6.27
CA SER A 88 10.54 -11.37 -5.22
C SER A 88 11.33 -12.58 -5.72
N VAL A 89 10.64 -13.55 -6.34
CA VAL A 89 11.28 -14.77 -6.87
C VAL A 89 12.23 -14.44 -8.01
N ARG A 90 11.83 -13.58 -8.96
CA ARG A 90 12.66 -13.21 -10.13
C ARG A 90 13.93 -12.48 -9.73
N SER A 91 13.83 -11.58 -8.75
CA SER A 91 14.96 -10.78 -8.27
C SER A 91 15.75 -11.44 -7.15
N LYS A 92 15.28 -12.58 -6.61
CA LYS A 92 15.85 -13.25 -5.43
C LYS A 92 15.96 -12.33 -4.21
N ASN A 93 14.99 -11.42 -4.06
CA ASN A 93 14.92 -10.48 -2.94
C ASN A 93 13.84 -10.92 -1.94
N ILE A 94 14.14 -10.81 -0.66
CA ILE A 94 13.15 -11.02 0.41
C ILE A 94 12.22 -9.80 0.48
N ILE A 95 10.92 -10.03 0.67
CA ILE A 95 9.95 -8.95 0.89
C ILE A 95 9.52 -8.96 2.34
N VAL A 96 9.57 -7.79 2.98
CA VAL A 96 9.07 -7.58 4.35
C VAL A 96 8.01 -6.49 4.31
N GLY A 97 6.79 -6.82 4.67
CA GLY A 97 5.72 -5.84 4.85
C GLY A 97 5.75 -5.29 6.27
N GLU A 98 5.70 -3.97 6.42
CA GLU A 98 5.41 -3.38 7.73
C GLU A 98 3.90 -3.41 7.98
N ASP A 99 3.52 -4.06 9.08
CA ASP A 99 2.15 -4.40 9.47
C ASP A 99 1.72 -3.76 10.82
N LEU A 100 2.15 -2.53 11.10
CA LEU A 100 1.74 -1.79 12.30
C LEU A 100 0.46 -0.98 12.04
N GLY A 101 -0.31 -0.77 13.11
CA GLY A 101 -1.57 -0.02 13.08
C GLY A 101 -2.79 -0.91 12.95
N THR A 102 -3.78 -0.49 12.14
CA THR A 102 -5.08 -1.18 12.06
C THR A 102 -5.06 -2.31 11.03
N VAL A 103 -4.54 -3.47 11.44
CA VAL A 103 -4.45 -4.70 10.65
C VAL A 103 -5.58 -5.67 11.03
N THR A 104 -6.33 -6.13 10.04
CA THR A 104 -7.40 -7.12 10.21
C THR A 104 -6.88 -8.54 9.96
N ASP A 105 -7.54 -9.56 10.50
CA ASP A 105 -7.12 -10.96 10.29
C ASP A 105 -7.12 -11.40 8.82
N GLU A 106 -7.95 -10.79 7.96
CA GLU A 106 -7.91 -11.02 6.49
C GLU A 106 -6.55 -10.66 5.86
N MET A 107 -5.76 -9.80 6.50
CA MET A 107 -4.48 -9.28 5.98
C MET A 107 -3.25 -10.00 6.56
N ARG A 108 -3.45 -10.92 7.51
CA ARG A 108 -2.39 -11.71 8.15
C ARG A 108 -2.22 -13.04 7.44
#